data_AF-U3TCM4-F1
#
_entry.id   AF-U3TCM4-F1
#
_cell.length_a   1.000
_cell.length_b   1.000
_cell.length_c   1.000
_cell.angle_alpha   90.00
_cell.angle_beta   90.00
_cell.angle_gamma   90.00
#
_symmetry.space_group_name_H-M   'P 1'
#
loop_
_entity.id
_entity.type
_entity.pdbx_description
1 polymer ?
#
loop_
_entity_poly.entity_id
_entity_poly.type
_entity_poly.pdbx_seq_one_letter_code
_entity_poly.pdbx_strand_id
1 'polypeptide(L)'
;MPRFDRGSYVVDVSWMLASPGEAAALVEWALSSGDAWVVTSPTVVSLSLGPASTLLVALGVGSIISPVEPPAGLYHTLSRPEWVEACRPGEPRMEFLGGAAGDVEGVAVAYAYRDPLALLVNGVEGVHRIVDPGGVEGGLEVYVGVEGRPLLLGGPGGYVAAAVGGPVFERLRLLGPLLSGCS
;
A
#
# COMPACT_ATOMS: atom_id res chain seq x y z
N MET A 1 -7.15 -15.94 -1.68
CA MET A 1 -7.73 -15.00 -2.66
C MET A 1 -9.25 -14.92 -2.45
N PRO A 2 -9.78 -13.85 -1.86
CA PRO A 2 -11.23 -13.61 -1.75
C PRO A 2 -11.90 -13.38 -3.11
N ARG A 3 -13.20 -13.68 -3.17
CA ARG A 3 -14.09 -13.32 -4.28
C ARG A 3 -14.89 -12.07 -3.89
N PHE A 4 -14.98 -11.12 -4.81
CA PHE A 4 -15.81 -9.93 -4.69
C PHE A 4 -16.91 -9.99 -5.73
N ASP A 5 -18.16 -9.74 -5.33
CA ASP A 5 -19.28 -9.80 -6.24
C ASP A 5 -19.46 -8.48 -7.02
N ARG A 6 -20.25 -8.55 -8.09
CA ARG A 6 -20.67 -7.38 -8.86
C ARG A 6 -21.25 -6.32 -7.92
N GLY A 7 -20.88 -5.06 -8.15
CA GLY A 7 -21.33 -3.94 -7.34
C GLY A 7 -20.42 -3.62 -6.16
N SER A 8 -19.44 -4.47 -5.84
CA SER A 8 -18.41 -4.13 -4.84
C SER A 8 -17.67 -2.86 -5.27
N TYR A 9 -17.45 -1.96 -4.31
CA TYR A 9 -16.77 -0.69 -4.49
C TYR A 9 -15.27 -0.90 -4.59
N VAL A 10 -14.61 -0.13 -5.45
CA VAL A 10 -13.17 -0.17 -5.71
C VAL A 10 -12.63 1.25 -5.64
N VAL A 11 -11.64 1.47 -4.78
CA VAL A 11 -10.84 2.70 -4.75
C VAL A 11 -9.43 2.39 -5.21
N ASP A 12 -8.99 3.07 -6.28
CA ASP A 12 -7.66 2.87 -6.83
C ASP A 12 -6.59 3.64 -6.02
N VAL A 13 -5.44 3.00 -5.85
CA VAL A 13 -4.32 3.56 -5.10
C VAL A 13 -3.74 4.84 -5.71
N SER A 14 -3.77 4.99 -7.04
CA SER A 14 -3.23 6.20 -7.68
C SER A 14 -4.00 7.46 -7.29
N TRP A 15 -5.32 7.35 -7.15
CA TRP A 15 -6.15 8.45 -6.65
C TRP A 15 -5.82 8.79 -5.20
N MET A 16 -5.67 7.78 -4.33
CA MET A 16 -5.32 8.00 -2.92
C MET A 16 -3.98 8.72 -2.76
N LEU A 17 -3.00 8.39 -3.60
CA LEU A 17 -1.69 9.04 -3.61
C LEU A 17 -1.73 10.45 -4.19
N ALA A 18 -2.65 10.75 -5.10
CA ALA A 18 -2.84 12.08 -5.67
C ALA A 18 -3.55 13.04 -4.70
N SER A 19 -4.38 12.52 -3.79
CA SER A 19 -5.12 13.29 -2.79
C SER A 19 -4.90 12.80 -1.35
N PRO A 20 -3.68 12.90 -0.77
CA PRO A 20 -3.36 12.29 0.53
C PRO A 20 -4.24 12.78 1.70
N GLY A 21 -4.67 14.05 1.67
CA GLY A 21 -5.55 14.61 2.69
C GLY A 21 -6.95 14.00 2.71
N GLU A 22 -7.49 13.67 1.53
CA GLU A 22 -8.79 12.98 1.40
C GLU A 22 -8.65 11.47 1.65
N ALA A 23 -7.49 10.90 1.30
CA ALA A 23 -7.22 9.48 1.47
C ALA A 23 -7.09 9.05 2.94
N ALA A 24 -6.66 9.94 3.85
CA ALA A 24 -6.51 9.61 5.27
C ALA A 24 -7.82 9.09 5.90
N ALA A 25 -8.95 9.76 5.63
CA ALA A 25 -10.26 9.34 6.14
C ALA A 25 -10.69 7.97 5.55
N LEU A 26 -10.32 7.70 4.31
CA LEU A 26 -10.57 6.41 3.67
C LEU A 26 -9.72 5.28 4.29
N VAL A 27 -8.46 5.55 4.62
CA VAL A 27 -7.56 4.60 5.31
C VAL A 27 -8.12 4.26 6.70
N GLU A 28 -8.52 5.27 7.48
CA GLU A 28 -9.13 5.08 8.80
C GLU A 28 -10.43 4.28 8.73
N TRP A 29 -11.27 4.58 7.74
CA TRP A 29 -12.48 3.81 7.47
C TRP A 29 -12.15 2.36 7.11
N ALA A 30 -11.18 2.12 6.23
CA ALA A 30 -10.83 0.76 5.82
C ALA A 30 -10.33 -0.08 7.01
N LEU A 31 -9.54 0.52 7.91
CA LEU A 31 -9.06 -0.12 9.14
C LEU A 31 -10.21 -0.46 10.12
N SER A 32 -11.26 0.35 10.17
CA SER A 32 -12.36 0.20 11.13
C SER A 32 -13.60 -0.53 10.60
N SER A 33 -13.77 -0.59 9.27
CA SER A 33 -14.96 -1.13 8.60
C SER A 33 -15.14 -2.64 8.82
N GLY A 34 -14.04 -3.41 8.85
CA GLY A 34 -14.08 -4.88 8.88
C GLY A 34 -14.51 -5.54 7.56
N ASP A 35 -15.13 -4.78 6.66
CA ASP A 35 -15.56 -5.23 5.33
C ASP A 35 -14.65 -4.77 4.19
N ALA A 36 -13.72 -3.85 4.45
CA ALA A 36 -12.72 -3.42 3.50
C ALA A 36 -11.61 -4.46 3.31
N TRP A 37 -11.13 -4.58 2.07
CA TRP A 37 -10.02 -5.44 1.68
C TRP A 37 -9.01 -4.63 0.90
N VAL A 38 -7.74 -4.93 1.10
CA VAL A 38 -6.63 -4.20 0.47
C VAL A 38 -5.93 -5.13 -0.50
N VAL A 39 -5.77 -4.67 -1.73
CA VAL A 39 -5.10 -5.41 -2.81
C VAL A 39 -3.62 -5.57 -2.47
N THR A 40 -3.14 -6.81 -2.41
CA THR A 40 -1.78 -7.18 -2.02
C THR A 40 -0.85 -7.44 -3.20
N SER A 41 -1.42 -7.68 -4.38
CA SER A 41 -0.70 -7.94 -5.63
C SER A 41 -1.37 -7.21 -6.80
N PRO A 42 -0.62 -6.73 -7.80
CA PRO A 42 -1.22 -6.11 -8.98
C PRO A 42 -2.22 -7.05 -9.66
N THR A 43 -3.43 -6.55 -9.94
CA THR A 43 -4.51 -7.36 -10.54
C THR A 43 -5.29 -6.55 -11.57
N VAL A 44 -5.94 -7.21 -12.52
CA VAL A 44 -6.83 -6.56 -13.48
C VAL A 44 -8.28 -6.89 -13.13
N VAL A 45 -9.09 -5.84 -12.96
CA VAL A 45 -10.53 -5.99 -12.67
C VAL A 45 -11.38 -5.30 -13.73
N SER A 46 -12.63 -5.72 -13.87
CA SER A 46 -13.61 -5.01 -14.69
C SER A 46 -14.47 -4.07 -13.85
N LEU A 47 -14.38 -2.76 -14.15
CA LEU A 47 -15.16 -1.70 -13.50
C LEU A 47 -16.35 -1.29 -14.37
N SER A 48 -17.46 -0.91 -13.73
CA SER A 48 -18.61 -0.30 -14.38
C SER A 48 -18.41 1.22 -14.52
N LEU A 49 -18.58 1.73 -15.74
CA LEU A 49 -18.61 3.16 -16.06
C LEU A 49 -20.04 3.66 -16.35
N GLY A 50 -21.05 2.82 -16.13
CA GLY A 50 -22.45 3.06 -16.47
C GLY A 50 -23.17 1.77 -16.88
N PRO A 51 -24.46 1.86 -17.29
CA PRO A 51 -25.32 0.69 -17.51
C PRO A 51 -24.84 -0.28 -18.60
N ALA A 52 -24.10 0.21 -19.60
CA ALA A 52 -23.64 -0.57 -20.76
C ALA A 52 -22.13 -0.50 -21.00
N SER A 53 -21.38 0.16 -20.11
CA SER A 53 -19.95 0.45 -20.32
C SER A 53 -19.11 -0.15 -19.21
N THR A 54 -18.09 -0.92 -19.59
CA THR A 54 -17.13 -1.53 -18.68
C THR A 54 -15.72 -1.19 -19.09
N LEU A 55 -14.84 -1.00 -18.11
CA LEU A 55 -13.41 -0.75 -18.33
C LEU A 55 -12.59 -1.80 -17.58
N LEU A 56 -11.55 -2.33 -18.23
CA LEU A 56 -10.54 -3.13 -17.55
C LEU A 56 -9.47 -2.21 -16.98
N VAL A 57 -9.21 -2.32 -15.70
CA VAL A 57 -8.23 -1.48 -14.99
C VAL A 57 -7.28 -2.37 -14.21
N ALA A 58 -5.99 -2.05 -14.28
CA ALA A 58 -4.97 -2.65 -13.42
C ALA A 58 -4.98 -1.93 -12.07
N LEU A 59 -5.40 -2.61 -11.01
CA LEU A 59 -5.34 -2.11 -9.65
C LEU A 59 -3.93 -2.31 -9.09
N GLY A 60 -3.38 -1.23 -8.53
CA GLY A 60 -2.11 -1.27 -7.82
C GLY A 60 -2.24 -1.84 -6.41
N VAL A 61 -1.12 -2.29 -5.86
CA VAL A 61 -1.02 -2.70 -4.44
C VAL A 61 -1.39 -1.53 -3.54
N GLY A 62 -2.20 -1.79 -2.53
CA GLY A 62 -2.77 -0.77 -1.65
C GLY A 62 -4.15 -0.24 -2.09
N SER A 63 -4.65 -0.62 -3.27
CA SER A 63 -6.04 -0.33 -3.67
C SER A 63 -7.03 -1.01 -2.73
N ILE A 64 -8.23 -0.44 -2.56
CA ILE A 64 -9.24 -0.95 -1.62
C ILE A 64 -10.43 -1.51 -2.39
N ILE A 65 -10.93 -2.66 -1.97
CA ILE A 65 -12.19 -3.26 -2.45
C ILE A 65 -13.11 -3.50 -1.25
N SER A 66 -14.37 -3.15 -1.36
CA SER A 66 -15.34 -3.28 -0.26
C SER A 66 -16.75 -3.55 -0.77
N PRO A 67 -17.55 -4.41 -0.11
CA PRO A 67 -18.98 -4.53 -0.39
C PRO A 67 -19.79 -3.32 0.14
N VAL A 68 -19.20 -2.53 1.04
CA VAL A 68 -19.79 -1.32 1.62
C VAL A 68 -19.22 -0.08 0.95
N GLU A 69 -20.08 0.93 0.74
CA GLU A 69 -19.72 2.20 0.11
C GLU A 69 -18.62 2.93 0.91
N PRO A 70 -17.52 3.35 0.24
CA PRO A 70 -16.49 4.18 0.87
C PRO A 70 -17.04 5.57 1.25
N PRO A 71 -16.61 6.14 2.39
CA PRO A 71 -17.17 7.40 2.92
C PRO A 71 -16.72 8.64 2.15
N ALA A 72 -15.64 8.53 1.38
CA ALA A 72 -15.06 9.63 0.63
C ALA A 72 -14.29 9.09 -0.58
N GLY A 73 -14.05 10.00 -1.52
CA GLY A 73 -13.14 9.78 -2.63
C GLY A 73 -13.79 9.33 -3.93
N LEU A 74 -12.93 9.11 -4.92
CA LEU A 74 -13.34 8.61 -6.22
C LEU A 74 -13.28 7.08 -6.21
N TYR A 75 -14.45 6.46 -6.30
CA TYR A 75 -14.58 5.02 -6.36
C TYR A 75 -15.38 4.58 -7.60
N HIS A 76 -15.17 3.34 -8.00
CA HIS A 76 -15.94 2.66 -9.03
C HIS A 76 -16.58 1.40 -8.44
N THR A 77 -17.41 0.71 -9.22
CA THR A 77 -17.96 -0.59 -8.82
C THR A 77 -17.55 -1.69 -9.78
N LEU A 78 -17.36 -2.90 -9.28
CA LEU A 78 -17.08 -4.07 -10.12
C LEU A 78 -18.27 -4.36 -11.05
N SER A 79 -18.00 -4.53 -12.33
CA SER A 79 -19.02 -4.85 -13.34
C SER A 79 -19.47 -6.31 -13.29
N ARG A 80 -18.63 -7.18 -12.76
CA ARG A 80 -18.81 -8.63 -12.62
C ARG A 80 -18.06 -9.13 -11.38
N PRO A 81 -18.32 -10.36 -10.91
CA PRO A 81 -17.51 -10.94 -9.84
C PRO A 81 -16.03 -11.09 -10.24
N GLU A 82 -15.12 -10.78 -9.33
CA GLU A 82 -13.66 -10.88 -9.54
C GLU A 82 -13.00 -11.61 -8.36
N TRP A 83 -11.92 -12.34 -8.64
CA TRP A 83 -11.05 -12.92 -7.62
C TRP A 83 -9.79 -12.07 -7.52
N VAL A 84 -9.51 -11.53 -6.34
CA VAL A 84 -8.43 -10.56 -6.16
C VAL A 84 -7.56 -10.97 -4.97
N GLU A 85 -6.24 -10.99 -5.17
CA GLU A 85 -5.30 -11.15 -4.06
C GLU A 85 -5.39 -9.93 -3.15
N ALA A 86 -6.03 -10.14 -2.02
CA ALA A 86 -6.30 -9.11 -1.04
C ALA A 86 -6.37 -9.71 0.37
N CYS A 87 -6.05 -8.87 1.34
CA CYS A 87 -6.14 -9.13 2.77
C CYS A 87 -7.15 -8.19 3.41
N ARG A 88 -7.63 -8.53 4.61
CA ARG A 88 -8.27 -7.53 5.46
C ARG A 88 -7.18 -6.70 6.13
N PRO A 89 -7.33 -5.37 6.24
CA PRO A 89 -6.46 -4.57 7.07
C PRO A 89 -6.41 -5.15 8.49
N GLY A 90 -5.20 -5.35 9.01
CA GLY A 90 -4.95 -5.82 10.37
C GLY A 90 -4.46 -4.71 11.29
N GLU A 91 -4.10 -5.07 12.52
CA GLU A 91 -3.36 -4.15 13.39
C GLU A 91 -2.05 -3.72 12.72
N PRO A 92 -1.79 -2.40 12.59
CA PRO A 92 -0.56 -1.93 11.97
C PRO A 92 0.68 -2.41 12.71
N ARG A 93 1.65 -2.95 11.98
CA ARG A 93 2.94 -3.44 12.52
C ARG A 93 4.10 -2.74 11.84
N MET A 94 4.02 -1.42 11.73
CA MET A 94 5.04 -0.60 11.06
C MET A 94 5.56 0.48 12.01
N GLU A 95 6.87 0.49 12.19
CA GLU A 95 7.60 1.54 12.90
C GLU A 95 8.35 2.43 11.91
N PHE A 96 8.43 3.72 12.19
CA PHE A 96 9.26 4.67 11.42
C PHE A 96 10.44 5.10 12.29
N LEU A 97 11.66 4.87 11.80
CA LEU A 97 12.87 5.29 12.51
C LEU A 97 12.95 6.81 12.57
N GLY A 98 13.41 7.34 13.70
CA GLY A 98 13.79 8.74 13.84
C GLY A 98 15.31 8.92 13.86
N GLY A 99 15.78 10.17 13.73
CA GLY A 99 17.19 10.51 13.93
C GLY A 99 17.84 11.24 12.75
N ALA A 100 19.17 11.24 12.74
CA ALA A 100 19.95 11.84 11.67
C ALA A 100 19.76 11.05 10.37
N ALA A 101 19.38 11.74 9.31
CA ALA A 101 19.08 11.16 8.01
C ALA A 101 19.83 11.90 6.90
N GLY A 102 20.20 11.16 5.86
CA GLY A 102 20.80 11.69 4.64
C GLY A 102 19.85 11.58 3.46
N ASP A 103 19.99 12.50 2.50
CA ASP A 103 19.24 12.46 1.25
C ASP A 103 19.91 11.52 0.25
N VAL A 104 19.11 10.67 -0.37
CA VAL A 104 19.54 9.70 -1.39
C VAL A 104 18.60 9.82 -2.57
N GLU A 105 19.13 10.23 -3.71
CA GLU A 105 18.40 10.26 -4.98
C GLU A 105 18.46 8.90 -5.66
N GLY A 106 17.31 8.38 -6.08
CA GLY A 106 17.25 7.13 -6.83
C GLY A 106 15.86 6.50 -6.86
N VAL A 107 15.83 5.23 -7.29
CA VAL A 107 14.61 4.43 -7.40
C VAL A 107 14.58 3.38 -6.31
N ALA A 108 13.44 3.27 -5.62
CA ALA A 108 13.22 2.22 -4.64
C ALA A 108 13.04 0.86 -5.33
N VAL A 109 13.84 -0.12 -4.92
CA VAL A 109 13.83 -1.48 -5.46
C VAL A 109 13.42 -2.46 -4.38
N ALA A 110 12.36 -3.21 -4.63
CA ALA A 110 11.92 -4.29 -3.76
C ALA A 110 12.78 -5.55 -3.94
N TYR A 111 13.39 -6.01 -2.86
CA TYR A 111 14.05 -7.32 -2.79
C TYR A 111 13.06 -8.41 -2.38
N ALA A 112 12.11 -8.07 -1.49
CA ALA A 112 11.02 -8.95 -1.07
C ALA A 112 9.81 -8.82 -2.02
N TYR A 113 9.94 -9.28 -3.27
CA TYR A 113 8.94 -9.05 -4.33
C TYR A 113 7.54 -9.70 -4.11
N ARG A 114 7.37 -10.50 -3.05
CA ARG A 114 6.07 -11.07 -2.65
C ARG A 114 5.42 -10.31 -1.50
N ASP A 115 6.17 -9.39 -0.88
CA ASP A 115 5.69 -8.60 0.23
C ASP A 115 4.88 -7.40 -0.28
N PRO A 116 3.63 -7.19 0.19
CA PRO A 116 2.78 -6.11 -0.32
C PRO A 116 3.35 -4.72 -0.03
N LEU A 117 4.01 -4.51 1.12
CA LEU A 117 4.62 -3.22 1.43
C LEU A 117 5.82 -2.94 0.55
N ALA A 118 6.64 -3.96 0.28
CA ALA A 118 7.74 -3.84 -0.66
C ALA A 118 7.23 -3.49 -2.08
N LEU A 119 6.16 -4.14 -2.54
CA LEU A 119 5.54 -3.86 -3.83
C LEU A 119 4.90 -2.46 -3.92
N LEU A 120 4.28 -1.97 -2.85
CA LEU A 120 3.66 -0.64 -2.78
C LEU A 120 4.65 0.49 -3.18
N VAL A 121 5.92 0.30 -2.81
CA VAL A 121 6.97 1.31 -2.94
C VAL A 121 8.01 0.96 -4.01
N ASN A 122 7.85 -0.18 -4.68
CA ASN A 122 8.74 -0.59 -5.75
C ASN A 122 8.61 0.36 -6.96
N GLY A 123 9.74 0.75 -7.54
CA GLY A 123 9.80 1.66 -8.68
C GLY A 123 9.53 3.13 -8.33
N VAL A 124 9.50 3.48 -7.05
CA VAL A 124 9.28 4.87 -6.63
C VAL A 124 10.57 5.66 -6.75
N GLU A 125 10.58 6.61 -7.67
CA GLU A 125 11.70 7.51 -7.94
C GLU A 125 11.65 8.76 -7.05
N GLY A 126 12.81 9.35 -6.78
CA GLY A 126 12.92 10.68 -6.18
C GLY A 126 14.08 10.81 -5.21
N VAL A 127 14.06 11.87 -4.42
CA VAL A 127 14.98 12.09 -3.30
C VAL A 127 14.33 11.56 -2.03
N HIS A 128 14.97 10.60 -1.39
CA HIS A 128 14.50 9.92 -0.19
C HIS A 128 15.39 10.30 0.99
N ARG A 129 14.78 10.64 2.12
CA ARG A 129 15.52 10.98 3.33
C ARG A 129 15.59 9.75 4.22
N ILE A 130 16.78 9.15 4.31
CA ILE A 130 16.99 7.82 4.88
C ILE A 130 17.85 7.91 6.14
N VAL A 131 17.35 7.33 7.23
CA VAL A 131 18.07 7.07 8.48
C VAL A 131 18.92 5.81 8.29
N ASP A 132 20.14 5.81 8.81
CA ASP A 132 20.93 4.58 8.87
C ASP A 132 20.29 3.62 9.88
N PRO A 133 19.80 2.43 9.47
CA PRO A 133 19.22 1.46 10.39
C PRO A 133 20.28 0.71 11.21
N GLY A 134 21.57 1.08 11.12
CA GLY A 134 22.62 0.55 11.98
C GLY A 134 22.20 0.58 13.45
N GLY A 135 22.09 -0.61 14.06
CA GLY A 135 21.62 -0.78 15.44
C GLY A 135 20.20 -1.30 15.60
N VAL A 136 19.44 -1.51 14.52
CA VAL A 136 18.19 -2.28 14.59
C VAL A 136 18.55 -3.76 14.81
N GLU A 137 18.49 -4.21 16.06
CA GLU A 137 18.69 -5.61 16.45
C GLU A 137 17.47 -6.47 16.05
N GLY A 138 17.69 -7.75 15.70
CA GLY A 138 16.59 -8.74 15.68
C GLY A 138 16.21 -9.39 14.35
N GLY A 139 17.17 -9.72 13.48
CA GLY A 139 16.90 -10.63 12.34
C GLY A 139 15.95 -10.08 11.27
N LEU A 140 15.80 -8.76 11.19
CA LEU A 140 15.09 -8.11 10.09
C LEU A 140 15.92 -8.17 8.80
N GLU A 141 15.25 -8.37 7.69
CA GLU A 141 15.86 -8.40 6.36
C GLU A 141 15.50 -7.13 5.58
N VAL A 142 16.36 -6.73 4.65
CA VAL A 142 16.09 -5.61 3.77
C VAL A 142 15.06 -6.01 2.72
N TYR A 143 13.87 -5.39 2.79
CA TYR A 143 12.77 -5.64 1.86
C TYR A 143 12.82 -4.66 0.69
N VAL A 144 13.27 -3.42 0.93
CA VAL A 144 13.41 -2.38 -0.09
C VAL A 144 14.67 -1.57 0.16
N GLY A 145 15.37 -1.19 -0.90
CA GLY A 145 16.49 -0.24 -0.84
C GLY A 145 16.50 0.77 -1.99
N VAL A 146 17.26 1.85 -1.80
CA VAL A 146 17.57 2.86 -2.83
C VAL A 146 19.09 3.04 -2.85
N GLU A 147 19.74 2.88 -4.00
CA GLU A 147 21.21 2.97 -4.11
C GLU A 147 21.95 2.11 -3.05
N GLY A 148 21.40 0.93 -2.75
CA GLY A 148 21.94 0.01 -1.73
C GLY A 148 21.70 0.43 -0.28
N ARG A 149 21.04 1.56 -0.03
CA ARG A 149 20.63 2.01 1.30
C ARG A 149 19.29 1.37 1.68
N PRO A 150 19.18 0.67 2.83
CA PRO A 150 17.91 0.09 3.25
C PRO A 150 16.86 1.17 3.49
N LEU A 151 15.64 0.91 3.04
CA LEU A 151 14.49 1.81 3.20
C LEU A 151 13.39 1.13 4.00
N LEU A 152 13.08 -0.13 3.68
CA LEU A 152 12.12 -0.95 4.39
C LEU A 152 12.81 -2.22 4.86
N LEU A 153 12.67 -2.50 6.15
CA LEU A 153 13.11 -3.73 6.79
C LEU A 153 11.86 -4.52 7.22
N GLY A 154 11.91 -5.85 7.13
CA GLY A 154 10.79 -6.72 7.51
C GLY A 154 11.25 -7.99 8.23
N GLY A 155 10.38 -8.51 9.10
CA GLY A 155 10.61 -9.77 9.81
C GLY A 155 9.41 -10.18 10.67
N PRO A 156 9.55 -11.20 11.55
CA PRO A 156 8.44 -11.77 12.31
C PRO A 156 7.69 -10.78 13.23
N GLY A 157 8.37 -9.70 13.65
CA GLY A 157 7.79 -8.65 14.48
C GLY A 157 7.07 -7.53 13.73
N GLY A 158 7.11 -7.54 12.39
CA GLY A 158 6.57 -6.47 11.55
C GLY A 158 7.64 -5.78 10.71
N TYR A 159 7.41 -4.50 10.45
CA TYR A 159 8.17 -3.69 9.50
C TYR A 159 8.80 -2.48 10.18
N VAL A 160 9.98 -2.11 9.72
CA VAL A 160 10.67 -0.87 10.11
C VAL A 160 10.98 -0.08 8.84
N ALA A 161 10.42 1.12 8.75
CA ALA A 161 10.73 2.09 7.72
C ALA A 161 11.90 2.98 8.18
N ALA A 162 13.02 2.89 7.47
CA ALA A 162 14.18 3.76 7.65
C ALA A 162 14.05 5.10 6.89
N ALA A 163 12.90 5.36 6.25
CA ALA A 163 12.61 6.62 5.59
C ALA A 163 11.92 7.59 6.55
N VAL A 164 12.37 8.85 6.57
CA VAL A 164 11.77 9.96 7.34
C VAL A 164 11.25 11.10 6.46
N GLY A 165 11.36 10.94 5.14
CA GLY A 165 10.89 11.90 4.16
C GLY A 165 11.08 11.40 2.73
N GLY A 166 10.43 12.08 1.80
CA GLY A 166 10.44 11.73 0.37
C GLY A 166 9.27 10.84 -0.06
N PRO A 167 9.20 10.50 -1.36
CA PRO A 167 8.03 9.86 -1.94
C PRO A 167 7.68 8.50 -1.32
N VAL A 168 8.68 7.70 -0.95
CA VAL A 168 8.43 6.40 -0.33
C VAL A 168 7.89 6.55 1.09
N PHE A 169 8.45 7.49 1.88
CA PHE A 169 7.95 7.77 3.22
C PHE A 169 6.47 8.13 3.19
N GLU A 170 6.05 9.01 2.27
CA GLU A 170 4.64 9.41 2.17
C GLU A 170 3.72 8.22 1.81
N ARG A 171 4.15 7.34 0.91
CA ARG A 171 3.39 6.13 0.57
C ARG A 171 3.26 5.18 1.77
N LEU A 172 4.36 4.91 2.47
CA LEU A 172 4.37 4.03 3.64
C LEU A 172 3.58 4.65 4.80
N ARG A 173 3.69 5.96 5.01
CA ARG A 173 2.96 6.67 6.07
C ARG A 173 1.44 6.62 5.83
N LEU A 174 1.00 6.79 4.59
CA LEU A 174 -0.42 6.78 4.24
C LEU A 174 -1.00 5.37 4.16
N LEU A 175 -0.36 4.47 3.42
CA LEU A 175 -0.93 3.17 3.05
C LEU A 175 -0.27 1.99 3.76
N GLY A 176 0.87 2.21 4.42
CA GLY A 176 1.56 1.18 5.18
C GLY A 176 0.71 0.54 6.29
N PRO A 177 -0.11 1.29 7.05
CA PRO A 177 -1.02 0.72 8.03
C PRO A 177 -1.97 -0.33 7.46
N LEU A 178 -2.46 -0.12 6.23
CA LEU A 178 -3.37 -1.06 5.57
C LEU A 178 -2.72 -2.40 5.22
N LEU A 179 -1.44 -2.37 4.81
CA LEU A 179 -0.73 -3.53 4.28
C LEU A 179 0.14 -4.25 5.32
N SER A 180 0.57 -3.57 6.38
CA SER A 180 1.46 -4.15 7.40
C SER A 180 0.84 -5.29 8.21
N GLY A 181 -0.49 -5.43 8.18
CA GLY A 181 -1.22 -6.56 8.77
C GLY A 181 -1.50 -7.72 7.81
N CYS A 182 -0.99 -7.67 6.59
CA CYS A 182 -1.31 -8.62 5.51
C CYS A 182 -0.29 -9.75 5.32
N SER A 183 0.71 -9.83 6.22
CA SER A 183 1.79 -10.83 6.23
C SER A 183 1.48 -12.11 6.99
#